data_AF-A0A832L7X8-F1
#
_entry.id   AF-A0A832L7X8-F1
#
_cell.length_a   1.000
_cell.length_b   1.000
_cell.length_c   1.000
_cell.angle_alpha   90.00
_cell.angle_beta   90.00
_cell.angle_gamma   90.00
#
_symmetry.space_group_name_H-M   'P 1'
#
loop_
_entity.id
_entity.type
_entity.pdbx_description
1 polymer ?
#
loop_
_entity_poly.entity_id
_entity_poly.type
_entity_poly.pdbx_seq_one_letter_code
_entity_poly.pdbx_strand_id
1 'polypeptide(L)' 'MEQINTEHGIFTSNEELGLSAEEVYEKWLENKDNPQPKPPTKEEILEQRINDLELYILTQEGLI' A
#
# COMPACT_ATOMS: atom_id res chain seq x y z
N MET A 1 2.24 -29.58 -2.92
CA MET A 1 2.43 -28.16 -2.57
C MET A 1 3.76 -28.03 -1.89
N GLU A 2 4.60 -27.15 -2.40
CA GLU A 2 5.92 -26.85 -1.84
C GLU A 2 5.75 -25.87 -0.67
N GLN A 3 6.52 -26.04 0.41
CA GLN A 3 6.47 -25.18 1.58
C GLN A 3 7.86 -24.94 2.14
N ILE A 4 8.05 -23.76 2.73
CA ILE A 4 9.24 -23.42 3.50
C ILE A 4 8.86 -22.99 4.91
N ASN A 5 9.69 -23.37 5.88
CA ASN A 5 9.54 -22.98 7.27
C ASN A 5 10.63 -21.96 7.57
N THR A 6 10.21 -20.75 7.93
CA THR A 6 11.10 -19.62 8.22
C THR A 6 10.90 -19.18 9.68
N GLU A 7 11.74 -18.25 10.16
CA GLU A 7 11.55 -17.62 11.47
C GLU A 7 10.23 -16.84 11.59
N HIS A 8 9.62 -16.46 10.46
CA HIS A 8 8.39 -15.68 10.37
C HIS A 8 7.13 -16.55 10.21
N GLY A 9 7.29 -17.87 10.07
CA GLY A 9 6.20 -18.82 9.90
C GLY A 9 6.37 -19.74 8.70
N ILE A 10 5.26 -20.39 8.33
CA ILE A 10 5.19 -21.34 7.21
C ILE A 10 4.66 -20.62 5.98
N PHE A 11 5.40 -20.69 4.88
CA PHE A 11 5.01 -20.15 3.58
C PHE A 11 4.84 -21.29 2.59
N THR A 12 3.82 -21.19 1.74
CA THR A 12 3.48 -22.18 0.72
C THR A 12 3.47 -21.55 -0.66
N SER A 13 3.73 -22.34 -1.68
CA SER A 13 3.60 -21.92 -3.08
C SER A 13 2.21 -21.34 -3.36
N ASN A 14 2.14 -20.21 -4.06
CA ASN A 14 0.89 -19.60 -4.52
C ASN A 14 0.60 -20.04 -5.95
N GLU A 15 -0.28 -21.04 -6.09
CA GLU A 15 -0.65 -21.61 -7.39
C GLU A 15 -1.45 -20.64 -8.29
N GLU A 16 -2.20 -19.69 -7.69
CA GLU A 16 -2.96 -18.68 -8.44
C GLU A 16 -2.06 -17.69 -9.17
N LEU A 17 -0.91 -17.36 -8.56
CA LEU A 17 0.08 -16.44 -9.11
C LEU A 17 1.28 -17.15 -9.75
N GLY A 18 1.34 -18.49 -9.67
CA GLY A 18 2.45 -19.29 -10.15
C GLY A 18 3.77 -19.06 -9.40
N LEU A 19 3.70 -18.66 -8.13
CA LEU A 19 4.88 -18.34 -7.30
C LEU A 19 5.26 -19.54 -6.42
N SER A 20 6.56 -19.81 -6.32
CA SER A 20 7.13 -20.77 -5.37
C SER A 20 6.99 -20.30 -3.92
N ALA A 21 7.16 -21.21 -2.96
CA ALA A 21 7.08 -20.86 -1.54
C ALA A 21 8.16 -19.84 -1.12
N GLU A 22 9.33 -19.89 -1.78
CA GLU A 22 10.44 -18.96 -1.58
C GLU A 22 10.09 -17.55 -2.12
N GLU A 23 9.57 -17.45 -3.34
CA GLU A 23 9.12 -16.16 -3.90
C GLU A 23 7.99 -15.52 -3.09
N VAL A 24 7.09 -16.31 -2.52
CA VAL A 24 6.05 -15.80 -1.62
C VAL A 24 6.68 -15.19 -0.36
N TYR A 25 7.71 -15.83 0.20
CA TYR A 25 8.42 -15.33 1.38
C TYR A 25 9.22 -14.07 1.07
N GLU A 26 9.93 -14.01 -0.06
CA GLU A 26 10.67 -12.81 -0.48
C GLU A 26 9.73 -11.62 -0.66
N LYS A 27 8.59 -11.80 -1.35
CA LYS A 27 7.58 -10.73 -1.50
C LYS A 27 6.97 -10.31 -0.17
N TRP A 28 6.84 -11.23 0.77
CA TRP A 28 6.37 -10.90 2.11
C TRP A 28 7.40 -10.04 2.86
N LEU A 29 8.71 -10.34 2.75
CA LEU A 29 9.78 -9.52 3.32
C LEU A 29 9.79 -8.12 2.70
N GLU A 30 9.70 -8.01 1.36
CA GLU A 30 9.63 -6.71 0.67
C GLU A 30 8.45 -5.86 1.16
N ASN A 31 7.27 -6.47 1.31
CA ASN A 31 6.08 -5.77 1.83
C ASN A 31 6.19 -5.44 3.32
N LYS A 32 6.96 -6.20 4.10
CA LYS A 32 7.21 -5.93 5.52
C LYS A 32 8.15 -4.73 5.68
N ASP A 33 9.23 -4.67 4.91
CA ASP A 33 10.23 -3.61 4.99
C ASP A 33 9.79 -2.32 4.26
N ASN A 34 8.98 -2.46 3.20
CA ASN A 34 8.44 -1.34 2.43
C ASN A 34 6.94 -1.59 2.13
N PRO A 35 6.05 -1.38 3.11
CA PRO A 35 4.62 -1.59 2.89
C PRO A 35 4.14 -0.67 1.77
N GLN A 36 3.45 -1.24 0.79
CA GLN A 36 2.84 -0.44 -0.26
C GLN A 36 1.96 0.64 0.38
N PRO A 37 2.04 1.90 -0.11
CA PRO A 37 1.21 2.96 0.41
C PRO A 37 -0.26 2.53 0.29
N LYS A 38 -0.97 2.59 1.41
CA LYS A 38 -2.40 2.29 1.40
C LYS A 38 -3.08 3.31 0.48
N PRO A 39 -4.06 2.89 -0.35
CA PRO A 39 -4.87 3.86 -1.05
C PRO A 39 -5.53 4.79 -0.03
N PRO A 40 -5.65 6.10 -0.33
CA PRO A 40 -6.24 7.03 0.61
C PRO A 40 -7.68 6.62 0.92
N THR A 41 -8.05 6.76 2.18
CA THR A 41 -9.41 6.57 2.66
C THR A 41 -10.34 7.64 2.08
N LYS A 42 -11.65 7.40 2.18
CA LYS A 42 -12.65 8.39 1.75
C LYS A 42 -12.53 9.71 2.52
N GLU A 43 -12.11 9.64 3.78
CA GLU A 43 -11.90 10.80 4.65
C GLU A 43 -10.69 11.60 4.16
N GLU A 44 -9.55 10.95 3.91
CA GLU A 44 -8.35 11.61 3.35
C GLU A 44 -8.62 12.23 1.98
N ILE A 45 -9.40 11.55 1.13
CA ILE A 45 -9.83 12.11 -0.17
C ILE A 45 -10.70 13.36 0.04
N LEU A 46 -11.59 13.34 1.03
CA LEU A 46 -12.47 14.48 1.31
C LEU A 46 -11.66 15.68 1.83
N GLU A 47 -10.76 15.45 2.78
CA GLU A 47 -9.85 16.48 3.31
C GLU A 47 -9.00 17.09 2.21
N GLN A 48 -8.43 16.26 1.32
CA GLN A 48 -7.66 16.75 0.19
C GLN A 48 -8.49 17.66 -0.72
N ARG A 49 -9.73 17.27 -1.02
CA ARG A 49 -10.63 18.10 -1.83
C ARG A 49 -11.03 19.42 -1.15
N ILE A 50 -11.15 19.43 0.19
CA ILE A 50 -11.40 20.65 0.96
C ILE A 50 -10.20 21.58 0.85
N ASN A 51 -8.98 21.07 1.08
CA ASN A 51 -7.75 21.85 0.97
C ASN A 51 -7.58 22.45 -0.43
N ASP A 52 -7.85 21.68 -1.49
CA ASP A 52 -7.79 22.16 -2.87
C ASP A 52 -8.80 23.29 -3.14
N LEU A 53 -10.01 23.18 -2.57
CA LEU A 53 -11.04 24.22 -2.67
C LEU A 53 -10.66 25.48 -1.90
N GLU A 54 -10.13 25.34 -0.69
CA GLU A 54 -9.64 26.48 0.11
C GLU A 54 -8.51 27.21 -0.60
N LEU A 55 -7.54 26.47 -1.14
CA LEU A 55 -6.45 27.05 -1.92
C LEU A 55 -6.96 27.81 -3.14
N TYR A 56 -7.94 27.23 -3.85
CA TYR A 56 -8.58 27.89 -4.99
C TYR A 56 -9.25 29.20 -4.58
N ILE A 57 -10.04 29.20 -3.51
CA ILE A 57 -10.72 30.40 -3.00
C ILE A 57 -9.70 31.47 -2.62
N LEU A 58 -8.69 31.12 -1.83
CA LEU A 58 -7.65 32.07 -1.40
C LEU A 58 -6.92 32.70 -2.59
N THR A 59 -6.66 31.91 -3.64
CA THR A 59 -6.05 32.40 -4.88
C THR A 59 -6.99 33.34 -5.64
N GLN A 60 -8.27 33.02 -5.74
CA GLN A 60 -9.26 33.88 -6.44
C GLN A 60 -9.50 35.20 -5.70
N GLU A 61 -9.47 35.17 -4.36
CA GLU A 61 -9.64 36.35 -3.51
C GLU A 61 -8.36 37.19 -3.36
N GLY A 62 -7.22 36.73 -3.92
CA GLY A 62 -5.94 37.42 -3.82
C GLY A 62 -5.39 37.48 -2.39
N LEU A 63 -5.77 36.51 -1.56
CA LEU A 63 -5.34 36.40 -0.16
C LEU A 63 -3.98 35.69 -0.02
N ILE A 64 -3.51 35.07 -1.08
CA ILE A 64 -2.18 34.45 -1.26
C ILE A 64 -1.67 34.64 -2.69
#